data_AF-A0A7Y2T1A8-F1
#
_entry.id   AF-A0A7Y2T1A8-F1
#
_cell.length_a   1.000
_cell.length_b   1.000
_cell.length_c   1.000
_cell.angle_alpha   90.00
_cell.angle_beta   90.00
_cell.angle_gamma   90.00
#
_symmetry.space_group_name_H-M   'P 1'
#
loop_
_entity.id
_entity.type
_entity.pdbx_description
1 polymer ?
#
loop_
_entity_poly.entity_id
_entity_poly.type
_entity_poly.pdbx_seq_one_letter_code
_entity_poly.pdbx_strand_id
1 'polypeptide(L)'
;METRKGFRFSSFKAPDQSPFERLFEIFQELITHTSGDVDEALDWLRELDKEYELTDEDYTIDDFIEDLKAKGYIREEFEEGGEPDGEGNPGEGVRSITAKMERIIRQRALEQIFGKLKRSGAGSHRTGKSGRGDEHTGDYREYRFGDSLDHISMTESLKNAQINHGTDSFSLTEDDLVVEDTHHKAQMSTVLMIDISHSMILYGEDRITPAKKVAMALAELITTRYPKDTLDVLVFGNDAWPIA
;
A
#
# COMPACT_ATOMS: atom_id res chain seq x y z
N MET A 1 3.61 -2.11 -49.05
CA MET A 1 4.41 -1.71 -47.87
C MET A 1 3.58 -2.06 -46.64
N GLU A 2 3.90 -3.16 -45.97
CA GLU A 2 3.23 -3.54 -44.74
C GLU A 2 3.69 -2.63 -43.60
N THR A 3 2.75 -1.89 -43.01
CA THR A 3 2.97 -1.15 -41.78
C THR A 3 3.07 -2.16 -40.62
N ARG A 4 4.30 -2.49 -40.20
CA ARG A 4 4.54 -3.27 -38.98
C ARG A 4 3.92 -2.53 -37.79
N LYS A 5 2.85 -3.08 -37.22
CA LYS A 5 2.31 -2.66 -35.93
C LYS A 5 3.30 -3.10 -34.86
N GLY A 6 3.78 -2.16 -34.04
CA GLY A 6 4.70 -2.42 -32.93
C GLY A 6 4.37 -1.54 -31.75
N PHE A 7 4.72 -1.98 -30.55
CA PHE A 7 4.56 -1.18 -29.34
C PHE A 7 5.61 -0.08 -29.29
N ARG A 8 5.18 1.16 -29.07
CA ARG A 8 6.07 2.30 -28.82
C ARG A 8 6.09 2.55 -27.32
N PHE A 9 7.14 2.07 -26.66
CA PHE A 9 7.38 2.39 -25.26
C PHE A 9 7.82 3.85 -25.16
N SER A 10 7.09 4.65 -24.39
CA SER A 10 7.51 5.99 -23.97
C SER A 10 7.98 5.93 -22.52
N SER A 11 8.79 6.90 -22.10
CA SER A 11 9.01 7.14 -20.69
C SER A 11 7.65 7.36 -20.00
N PHE A 12 7.52 6.78 -18.81
CA PHE A 12 6.35 7.00 -17.97
C PHE A 12 6.25 8.50 -17.69
N LYS A 13 5.13 9.11 -18.09
CA LYS A 13 4.76 10.45 -17.65
C LYS A 13 3.82 10.26 -16.48
N ALA A 14 4.24 10.68 -15.29
CA ALA A 14 3.34 10.73 -14.15
C ALA A 14 2.11 11.58 -14.52
N PRO A 15 0.91 11.21 -14.05
CA PRO A 15 -0.26 12.08 -14.18
C PRO A 15 0.04 13.46 -13.57
N ASP A 16 -0.59 14.52 -14.09
CA ASP A 16 -0.51 15.87 -13.49
C ASP A 16 -1.04 15.78 -12.04
N GLN A 17 -0.11 15.67 -11.09
CA GLN A 17 -0.39 15.74 -9.66
C GLN A 17 -0.37 17.20 -9.24
N SER A 18 -1.32 17.61 -8.39
CA SER A 18 -1.27 18.95 -7.81
C SER A 18 -0.04 19.12 -6.91
N PRO A 19 0.51 20.34 -6.78
CA PRO A 19 1.62 20.62 -5.86
C PRO A 19 1.36 20.11 -4.43
N PHE A 20 0.12 20.28 -3.96
CA PHE A 20 -0.33 19.73 -2.69
C PHE A 20 -0.19 18.21 -2.63
N GLU A 21 -0.69 17.46 -3.62
CA GLU A 21 -0.65 15.98 -3.60
C GLU A 21 0.80 15.47 -3.57
N ARG A 22 1.69 16.11 -4.34
CA ARG A 22 3.12 15.78 -4.35
C ARG A 22 3.75 15.96 -2.97
N LEU A 23 3.57 17.12 -2.35
CA LEU A 23 4.11 17.38 -1.00
C LEU A 23 3.43 16.53 0.06
N PHE A 24 2.14 16.24 -0.09
CA PHE A 24 1.38 15.41 0.84
C PHE A 24 1.89 13.97 0.86
N GLU A 25 2.22 13.40 -0.29
CA GLU A 25 2.82 12.06 -0.37
C GLU A 25 4.17 12.00 0.36
N ILE A 26 5.01 13.04 0.23
CA ILE A 26 6.30 13.12 0.92
C ILE A 26 6.08 13.31 2.43
N PHE A 27 5.22 14.25 2.82
CA PHE A 27 4.89 14.53 4.21
C PHE A 27 4.35 13.29 4.94
N GLN A 28 3.55 12.45 4.26
CA GLN A 28 3.06 11.19 4.82
C GLN A 28 4.18 10.19 5.17
N GLU A 29 5.29 10.17 4.43
CA GLU A 29 6.46 9.37 4.79
C GLU A 29 7.18 10.00 5.98
N LEU A 30 7.42 11.32 5.94
CA LEU A 30 8.14 12.04 7.00
C LEU A 30 7.43 11.91 8.35
N ILE A 31 6.12 12.17 8.40
CA ILE A 31 5.34 12.08 9.65
C ILE A 31 5.32 10.68 10.26
N THR A 32 5.48 9.64 9.42
CA THR A 32 5.59 8.26 9.89
C THR A 32 6.97 8.03 10.52
N HIS A 33 8.02 8.61 9.95
CA HIS A 33 9.38 8.53 10.48
C HIS A 33 9.60 9.36 11.75
N THR A 34 8.93 10.50 11.88
CA THR A 34 8.96 11.36 13.09
C THR A 34 7.95 10.91 14.14
N SER A 35 7.36 9.72 14.00
CA SER A 35 6.40 9.16 14.96
C SER A 35 5.20 10.05 15.26
N GLY A 36 4.76 10.85 14.29
CA GLY A 36 3.62 11.77 14.44
C GLY A 36 4.00 13.18 14.89
N ASP A 37 5.28 13.50 15.08
CA ASP A 37 5.74 14.86 15.32
C ASP A 37 5.63 15.68 14.03
N VAL A 38 4.67 16.62 14.03
CA VAL A 38 4.33 17.44 12.87
C VAL A 38 5.42 18.47 12.59
N ASP A 39 5.98 19.07 13.62
CA ASP A 39 6.94 20.16 13.47
C ASP A 39 8.28 19.60 12.97
N GLU A 40 8.74 18.48 13.53
CA GLU A 40 9.93 17.78 13.02
C GLU A 40 9.74 17.34 11.55
N ALA A 41 8.56 16.81 11.19
CA ALA A 41 8.28 16.38 9.83
C ALA A 41 8.27 17.56 8.83
N LEU A 42 7.75 18.72 9.24
CA LEU A 42 7.75 19.93 8.42
C LEU A 42 9.16 20.51 8.26
N ASP A 43 9.99 20.46 9.30
CA ASP A 43 11.39 20.88 9.23
C ASP A 43 12.19 20.03 8.23
N TRP A 44 11.99 18.70 8.27
CA TRP A 44 12.60 17.80 7.29
C TRP A 44 12.08 18.07 5.87
N LEU A 45 10.79 18.38 5.73
CA LEU A 45 10.21 18.73 4.43
C LEU A 45 10.83 20.01 3.86
N ARG A 46 11.07 21.03 4.71
CA ARG A 46 11.75 22.27 4.30
C ARG A 46 13.20 22.01 3.88
N GLU A 47 13.90 21.11 4.55
CA GLU A 47 15.27 20.77 4.17
C GLU A 47 15.32 20.02 2.83
N LEU A 48 14.36 19.12 2.60
CA LEU A 48 14.20 18.45 1.30
C LEU A 48 13.84 19.43 0.18
N ASP A 49 13.01 20.43 0.47
CA ASP A 49 12.63 21.46 -0.49
C ASP A 49 13.84 22.29 -0.94
N LYS A 50 14.78 22.61 -0.04
CA LYS A 50 16.02 23.32 -0.40
C LYS A 50 16.92 22.53 -1.36
N GLU A 51 16.99 21.21 -1.19
CA GLU A 51 17.88 20.34 -1.99
C GLU A 51 17.23 19.94 -3.32
N TYR A 52 15.93 19.70 -3.33
CA TYR A 52 15.20 19.11 -4.47
C TYR A 52 14.24 20.07 -5.17
N GLU A 53 14.12 21.32 -4.71
CA GLU A 53 13.22 22.34 -5.26
C GLU A 53 11.79 21.79 -5.41
N LEU A 54 11.23 21.30 -4.29
CA LEU A 54 9.93 20.64 -4.25
C LEU A 54 8.75 21.62 -4.39
N THR A 55 9.01 22.92 -4.27
CA THR A 55 8.06 24.03 -4.39
C THR A 55 8.43 24.95 -5.55
N ASP A 56 7.53 25.88 -5.87
CA ASP A 56 7.76 26.92 -6.88
C ASP A 56 7.28 28.29 -6.36
N GLU A 57 7.37 29.33 -7.19
CA GLU A 57 6.94 30.69 -6.82
C GLU A 57 5.43 30.79 -6.53
N ASP A 58 4.63 29.85 -7.06
CA ASP A 58 3.16 29.84 -6.93
C ASP A 58 2.68 29.01 -5.74
N TYR A 59 3.50 28.08 -5.22
CA TYR A 59 3.13 27.18 -4.14
C TYR A 59 4.31 26.80 -3.22
N THR A 60 4.34 27.40 -2.03
CA THR A 60 5.40 27.22 -1.03
C THR A 60 5.05 26.18 0.05
N ILE A 61 6.03 25.83 0.90
CA ILE A 61 5.78 24.96 2.08
C ILE A 61 4.78 25.61 3.05
N ASP A 62 4.75 26.95 3.14
CA ASP A 62 3.80 27.64 4.00
C ASP A 62 2.36 27.52 3.46
N ASP A 63 2.18 27.61 2.14
CA ASP A 63 0.89 27.33 1.49
C ASP A 63 0.44 25.88 1.72
N PHE A 64 1.39 24.94 1.69
CA PHE A 64 1.14 23.54 2.02
C PHE A 64 0.66 23.35 3.47
N ILE A 65 1.30 24.03 4.44
CA ILE A 65 0.90 23.97 5.85
C ILE A 65 -0.52 24.52 6.04
N GLU A 66 -0.85 25.64 5.40
CA GLU A 66 -2.20 26.21 5.46
C GLU A 66 -3.23 25.28 4.79
N ASP A 67 -2.88 24.63 3.69
CA ASP A 67 -3.72 23.59 3.08
C ASP A 67 -3.92 22.37 3.99
N LEU A 68 -2.89 21.94 4.74
CA LEU A 68 -2.99 20.86 5.72
C LEU A 68 -4.00 21.21 6.82
N LYS A 69 -3.99 22.46 7.30
CA LYS A 69 -4.96 22.97 8.29
C LYS A 69 -6.36 23.07 7.69
N ALA A 70 -6.49 23.70 6.53
CA ALA A 70 -7.78 23.91 5.85
C ALA A 70 -8.48 22.58 5.52
N LYS A 71 -7.70 21.56 5.11
CA LYS A 71 -8.20 20.21 4.86
C LYS A 71 -8.39 19.39 6.14
N GLY A 72 -8.00 19.92 7.29
CA GLY A 72 -8.17 19.30 8.61
C GLY A 72 -7.30 18.08 8.83
N TYR A 73 -6.07 18.08 8.32
CA TYR A 73 -5.06 17.04 8.57
C TYR A 73 -4.25 17.33 9.83
N ILE A 74 -3.95 18.59 10.11
CA ILE A 74 -3.26 19.04 11.32
C ILE A 74 -4.11 20.08 12.07
N ARG A 75 -3.82 20.27 13.35
CA ARG A 75 -4.41 21.32 14.21
C ARG A 75 -3.29 22.01 14.98
N GLU A 76 -3.52 23.28 15.31
CA GLU A 76 -2.65 24.04 16.21
C GLU A 76 -3.34 24.10 17.58
N GLU A 77 -2.64 23.60 18.59
CA GLU A 77 -3.02 23.73 19.99
C GLU A 77 -2.21 24.88 20.58
N PHE A 78 -2.88 25.98 20.92
CA PHE A 78 -2.26 27.04 21.69
C PHE A 78 -2.26 26.60 23.15
N GLU A 79 -1.07 26.52 23.76
CA GLU A 79 -0.98 26.36 25.21
C GLU A 79 -1.55 27.62 25.89
N GLU A 80 -2.84 27.60 26.21
CA GLU A 80 -3.42 28.53 27.18
C GLU A 80 -2.89 28.19 28.58
N GLY A 81 -1.71 28.73 28.93
CA GLY A 81 -1.29 28.89 30.33
C GLY A 81 -0.05 28.13 30.81
N GLY A 82 0.87 27.72 29.95
CA GLY A 82 2.17 27.16 30.37
C GLY A 82 3.10 28.22 30.97
N GLU A 83 3.60 28.00 32.19
CA GLU A 83 4.69 28.80 32.77
C GLU A 83 5.93 28.71 31.87
N PRO A 84 6.67 29.82 31.65
CA PRO A 84 7.81 29.84 30.75
C PRO A 84 9.01 29.17 31.42
N ASP A 85 9.12 27.85 31.29
CA ASP A 85 10.31 27.10 31.67
C ASP A 85 10.84 26.36 30.43
N GLY A 86 11.78 26.98 29.74
CA GLY A 86 12.50 26.41 28.60
C GLY A 86 12.52 27.33 27.38
N GLU A 87 13.60 27.25 26.59
CA GLU A 87 13.97 28.12 25.48
C GLU A 87 13.05 28.01 24.24
N GLY A 88 11.74 28.11 24.42
CA GLY A 88 10.75 28.18 23.33
C GLY A 88 10.40 29.62 22.98
N ASN A 89 10.31 29.93 21.68
CA ASN A 89 9.79 31.22 21.23
C ASN A 89 8.33 31.39 21.68
N PRO A 90 7.97 32.52 22.34
CA PRO A 90 6.62 32.75 22.79
C PRO A 90 5.71 33.01 21.58
N GLY A 91 4.94 32.01 21.16
CA GLY A 91 3.92 32.15 20.11
C GLY A 91 3.70 30.96 19.18
N GLU A 92 4.53 29.91 19.23
CA GLU A 92 4.29 28.70 18.42
C GLU A 92 3.35 27.74 19.15
N GLY A 93 2.11 27.66 18.67
CA GLY A 93 1.20 26.60 19.08
C GLY A 93 1.73 25.26 18.61
N VAL A 94 1.68 24.25 19.48
CA VAL A 94 2.11 22.88 19.16
C VAL A 94 1.18 22.32 18.08
N ARG A 95 1.75 21.84 16.97
CA ARG A 95 0.97 21.24 15.90
C ARG A 95 0.75 19.76 16.17
N SER A 96 -0.50 19.33 16.14
CA SER A 96 -0.88 17.93 16.33
C SER A 96 -1.58 17.36 15.09
N ILE A 97 -1.33 16.07 14.81
CA ILE A 97 -2.07 15.35 13.77
C ILE A 97 -3.53 15.16 14.20
N THR A 98 -4.45 15.29 13.25
CA THR A 98 -5.86 14.97 13.49
C THR A 98 -6.13 13.48 13.37
N ALA A 99 -7.25 13.02 13.93
CA ALA A 99 -7.78 11.67 13.70
C ALA A 99 -7.98 11.35 12.20
N LYS A 100 -8.22 12.38 11.36
CA LYS A 100 -8.30 12.23 9.90
C LYS A 100 -6.95 11.81 9.32
N MET A 101 -5.88 12.53 9.69
CA MET A 101 -4.52 12.24 9.26
C MET A 101 -4.04 10.90 9.79
N GLU A 102 -4.28 10.61 11.07
CA GLU A 102 -3.94 9.34 11.69
C GLU A 102 -4.57 8.14 10.95
N ARG A 103 -5.85 8.25 10.55
CA ARG A 103 -6.51 7.22 9.74
C ARG A 103 -5.83 7.01 8.38
N ILE A 104 -5.42 8.11 7.74
CA ILE A 104 -4.75 8.06 6.43
C ILE A 104 -3.36 7.42 6.54
N ILE A 105 -2.58 7.80 7.55
CA ILE A 105 -1.26 7.21 7.82
C ILE A 105 -1.40 5.70 8.03
N ARG A 106 -2.36 5.26 8.85
CA ARG A 106 -2.63 3.83 9.06
C ARG A 106 -3.02 3.11 7.76
N GLN A 107 -3.87 3.72 6.94
CA GLN A 107 -4.29 3.12 5.67
C GLN A 107 -3.13 3.01 4.68
N ARG A 108 -2.30 4.05 4.56
CA ARG A 108 -1.09 4.05 3.73
C ARG A 108 -0.08 3.00 4.19
N ALA A 109 0.18 2.91 5.50
CA ALA A 109 1.06 1.87 6.06
C ALA A 109 0.57 0.46 5.70
N LEU A 110 -0.75 0.23 5.79
CA LEU A 110 -1.38 -1.02 5.36
C LEU A 110 -1.12 -1.26 3.86
N GLU A 111 -1.42 -0.29 3.01
CA GLU A 111 -1.21 -0.39 1.56
C GLU A 111 0.25 -0.62 1.18
N GLN A 112 1.22 -0.05 1.89
CA GLN A 112 2.63 -0.33 1.66
C GLN A 112 3.02 -1.77 2.01
N ILE A 113 2.48 -2.32 3.11
CA ILE A 113 2.71 -3.70 3.54
C ILE A 113 2.13 -4.69 2.52
N PHE A 114 0.87 -4.49 2.11
CA PHE A 114 0.16 -5.42 1.22
C PHE A 114 0.39 -5.15 -0.28
N GLY A 115 0.74 -3.93 -0.67
CA GLY A 115 0.95 -3.53 -2.07
C GLY A 115 2.26 -4.04 -2.67
N LYS A 116 3.26 -4.32 -1.84
CA LYS A 116 4.57 -4.86 -2.27
C LYS A 116 4.63 -6.40 -2.23
N LEU A 117 3.49 -7.09 -2.17
CA LEU A 117 3.46 -8.54 -2.11
C LEU A 117 4.08 -9.16 -3.36
N LYS A 118 5.16 -9.92 -3.15
CA LYS A 118 5.78 -10.75 -4.19
C LYS A 118 4.83 -11.91 -4.53
N ARG A 119 4.92 -12.40 -5.76
CA ARG A 119 4.22 -13.62 -6.18
C ARG A 119 4.69 -14.79 -5.31
N SER A 120 3.84 -15.23 -4.39
CA SER A 120 4.09 -16.37 -3.49
C SER A 120 2.76 -17.05 -3.16
N GLY A 121 2.71 -18.37 -3.31
CA GLY A 121 1.51 -19.18 -3.05
C GLY A 121 0.26 -18.74 -3.84
N ALA A 122 -0.84 -19.45 -3.64
CA ALA A 122 -2.15 -19.04 -4.14
C ALA A 122 -3.02 -18.65 -2.93
N GLY A 123 -3.31 -17.35 -2.79
CA GLY A 123 -4.05 -16.81 -1.65
C GLY A 123 -5.14 -15.84 -2.08
N SER A 124 -5.39 -14.82 -1.26
CA SER A 124 -6.49 -13.87 -1.46
C SER A 124 -6.00 -12.42 -1.64
N HIS A 125 -4.69 -12.19 -1.64
CA HIS A 125 -4.12 -10.86 -1.82
C HIS A 125 -3.84 -10.56 -3.27
N ARG A 126 -4.36 -9.43 -3.77
CA ARG A 126 -4.14 -9.00 -5.15
C ARG A 126 -2.65 -8.72 -5.34
N THR A 127 -2.08 -9.26 -6.42
CA THR A 127 -0.74 -8.87 -6.87
C THR A 127 -0.84 -8.19 -8.22
N GLY A 128 0.08 -7.28 -8.53
CA GLY A 128 0.20 -6.68 -9.86
C GLY A 128 0.76 -7.63 -10.93
N LYS A 129 0.69 -8.95 -10.71
CA LYS A 129 1.21 -9.96 -11.64
C LYS A 129 0.09 -10.82 -12.17
N SER A 130 0.13 -11.12 -13.45
CA SER A 130 -0.77 -12.10 -14.05
C SER A 130 -0.36 -13.53 -13.67
N GLY A 131 -1.35 -14.40 -13.57
CA GLY A 131 -1.21 -15.80 -13.18
C GLY A 131 -2.47 -16.33 -12.51
N ARG A 132 -2.48 -17.62 -12.16
CA ARG A 132 -3.66 -18.32 -11.64
C ARG A 132 -4.34 -17.54 -10.51
N GLY A 133 -5.53 -17.04 -10.79
CA GLY A 133 -6.46 -16.44 -9.83
C GLY A 133 -7.86 -16.38 -10.40
N ASP A 134 -8.75 -15.64 -9.74
CA ASP A 134 -10.19 -15.69 -9.99
C ASP A 134 -10.73 -14.42 -10.69
N GLU A 135 -9.88 -13.40 -10.84
CA GLU A 135 -10.23 -12.14 -11.50
C GLU A 135 -9.54 -12.04 -12.85
N HIS A 136 -10.31 -12.00 -13.92
CA HIS A 136 -9.80 -11.80 -15.28
C HIS A 136 -9.06 -10.46 -15.39
N THR A 137 -7.92 -10.45 -16.09
CA THR A 137 -7.18 -9.21 -16.41
C THR A 137 -7.76 -8.51 -17.64
N GLY A 138 -8.58 -9.22 -18.42
CA GLY A 138 -9.04 -8.79 -19.74
C GLY A 138 -7.95 -8.91 -20.82
N ASP A 139 -6.76 -9.39 -20.46
CA ASP A 139 -5.70 -9.72 -21.40
C ASP A 139 -5.86 -11.15 -21.90
N TYR A 140 -5.57 -11.35 -23.18
CA TYR A 140 -5.58 -12.65 -23.81
C TYR A 140 -4.17 -13.10 -24.13
N ARG A 141 -3.92 -14.40 -23.98
CA ARG A 141 -2.68 -15.04 -24.41
C ARG A 141 -2.94 -16.37 -25.09
N GLU A 142 -1.96 -16.83 -25.85
CA GLU A 142 -1.98 -18.18 -26.44
C GLU A 142 -2.03 -19.24 -25.34
N TYR A 143 -2.81 -20.29 -25.60
CA TYR A 143 -2.91 -21.47 -24.76
C TYR A 143 -1.54 -22.14 -24.62
N ARG A 144 -1.26 -22.64 -23.40
CA ARG A 144 -0.09 -23.48 -23.14
C ARG A 144 -0.55 -24.73 -22.42
N PHE A 145 0.11 -25.83 -22.73
CA PHE A 145 -0.16 -27.11 -22.06
C PHE A 145 -0.12 -26.96 -20.54
N GLY A 146 -1.22 -27.33 -19.88
CA GLY A 146 -1.41 -27.21 -18.43
C GLY A 146 -2.31 -26.05 -17.98
N ASP A 147 -2.74 -25.19 -18.90
CA ASP A 147 -3.79 -24.19 -18.65
C ASP A 147 -5.15 -24.85 -18.43
N SER A 148 -5.98 -24.25 -17.55
CA SER A 148 -7.33 -24.78 -17.31
C SER A 148 -8.21 -24.55 -18.52
N LEU A 149 -9.02 -25.54 -18.87
CA LEU A 149 -9.98 -25.44 -19.96
C LEU A 149 -11.03 -24.35 -19.69
N ASP A 150 -11.33 -24.08 -18.42
CA ASP A 150 -12.30 -23.06 -17.99
C ASP A 150 -11.85 -21.61 -18.31
N HIS A 151 -10.55 -21.40 -18.58
CA HIS A 151 -10.01 -20.09 -18.93
C HIS A 151 -9.89 -19.87 -20.45
N ILE A 152 -10.30 -20.85 -21.26
CA ILE A 152 -10.25 -20.73 -22.72
C ILE A 152 -11.39 -19.82 -23.17
N SER A 153 -11.04 -18.70 -23.83
CA SER A 153 -12.00 -17.85 -24.51
C SER A 153 -12.39 -18.51 -25.83
N MET A 154 -13.53 -19.20 -25.83
CA MET A 154 -14.03 -19.86 -27.03
C MET A 154 -14.29 -18.87 -28.17
N THR A 155 -14.73 -17.66 -27.86
CA THR A 155 -15.00 -16.62 -28.87
C THR A 155 -13.73 -16.16 -29.56
N GLU A 156 -12.67 -15.82 -28.82
CA GLU A 156 -11.40 -15.42 -29.43
C GLU A 156 -10.69 -16.63 -30.09
N SER A 157 -10.83 -17.83 -29.54
CA SER A 157 -10.27 -19.05 -30.14
C SER A 157 -10.92 -19.37 -31.49
N LEU A 158 -12.24 -19.28 -31.60
CA LEU A 158 -12.97 -19.50 -32.86
C LEU A 158 -12.62 -18.43 -33.91
N LYS A 159 -12.46 -17.18 -33.48
CA LYS A 159 -12.01 -16.09 -34.34
C LYS A 159 -10.60 -16.33 -34.87
N ASN A 160 -9.67 -16.77 -34.02
CA ASN A 160 -8.32 -17.13 -34.45
C ASN A 160 -8.33 -18.31 -35.44
N ALA A 161 -9.09 -19.36 -35.14
CA ALA A 161 -9.24 -20.52 -36.02
C ALA A 161 -9.75 -20.11 -37.41
N GLN A 162 -10.74 -19.21 -37.48
CA GLN A 162 -11.28 -18.72 -38.74
C GLN A 162 -10.26 -17.85 -39.51
N ILE A 163 -9.43 -17.09 -38.82
CA ILE A 163 -8.34 -16.31 -39.43
C ILE A 163 -7.25 -17.23 -39.99
N ASN A 164 -6.88 -18.27 -39.25
CA ASN A 164 -5.77 -19.16 -39.59
C ASN A 164 -6.14 -20.22 -40.64
N HIS A 165 -7.35 -20.76 -40.58
CA HIS A 165 -7.80 -21.89 -41.41
C HIS A 165 -8.85 -21.52 -42.47
N GLY A 166 -9.38 -20.30 -42.44
CA GLY A 166 -10.39 -19.82 -43.38
C GLY A 166 -11.80 -20.30 -43.04
N THR A 167 -12.77 -19.94 -43.88
CA THR A 167 -14.22 -20.16 -43.64
C THR A 167 -14.77 -21.44 -44.25
N ASP A 168 -14.07 -22.04 -45.20
CA ASP A 168 -14.64 -23.11 -46.04
C ASP A 168 -14.65 -24.47 -45.33
N SER A 169 -13.72 -24.69 -44.40
CA SER A 169 -13.69 -25.89 -43.55
C SER A 169 -13.27 -25.50 -42.14
N PHE A 170 -14.16 -25.70 -41.17
CA PHE A 170 -13.84 -25.44 -39.77
C PHE A 170 -12.78 -26.42 -39.26
N SER A 171 -11.61 -25.89 -38.92
CA SER A 171 -10.51 -26.59 -38.26
C SER A 171 -10.13 -25.77 -37.05
N LEU A 172 -10.01 -26.41 -35.88
CA LEU A 172 -9.56 -25.79 -34.64
C LEU A 172 -8.37 -26.60 -34.13
N THR A 173 -7.23 -25.94 -33.98
CA THR A 173 -5.99 -26.53 -33.49
C THR A 173 -5.62 -25.94 -32.13
N GLU A 174 -4.65 -26.54 -31.45
CA GLU A 174 -4.14 -26.04 -30.16
C GLU A 174 -3.58 -24.62 -30.29
N ASP A 175 -2.97 -24.30 -31.45
CA ASP A 175 -2.40 -22.98 -31.76
C ASP A 175 -3.45 -21.88 -31.90
N ASP A 176 -4.72 -22.25 -32.11
CA ASP A 176 -5.83 -21.31 -32.19
C ASP A 176 -6.43 -20.98 -30.82
N LEU A 177 -6.12 -21.79 -29.79
CA LEU A 177 -6.72 -21.63 -28.48
C LEU A 177 -6.15 -20.40 -27.77
N VAL A 178 -7.07 -19.57 -27.28
CA VAL A 178 -6.79 -18.34 -26.56
C VAL A 178 -7.28 -18.49 -25.12
N VAL A 179 -6.41 -18.18 -24.17
CA VAL A 179 -6.70 -18.20 -22.74
C VAL A 179 -6.78 -16.76 -22.23
N GLU A 180 -7.81 -16.46 -21.44
CA GLU A 180 -7.90 -15.20 -20.72
C GLU A 180 -7.00 -15.26 -19.48
N ASP A 181 -6.11 -14.27 -19.36
CA ASP A 181 -5.20 -14.22 -18.22
C ASP A 181 -5.96 -13.75 -16.97
N THR A 182 -5.52 -14.23 -15.81
CA THR A 182 -6.13 -13.89 -14.52
C THR A 182 -5.12 -13.18 -13.65
N HIS A 183 -5.61 -12.40 -12.69
CA HIS A 183 -4.78 -11.75 -11.69
C HIS A 183 -4.34 -12.78 -10.67
N HIS A 184 -3.04 -12.93 -10.48
CA HIS A 184 -2.52 -13.82 -9.46
C HIS A 184 -2.85 -13.27 -8.07
N LYS A 185 -3.52 -14.08 -7.25
CA LYS A 185 -3.74 -13.78 -5.84
C LYS A 185 -2.70 -14.52 -4.99
N ALA A 186 -1.85 -13.79 -4.26
CA ALA A 186 -0.80 -14.36 -3.42
C ALA A 186 -1.32 -14.69 -2.01
N GLN A 187 -0.65 -15.65 -1.39
CA GLN A 187 -0.80 -16.01 0.01
C GLN A 187 0.21 -15.23 0.85
N MET A 188 -0.18 -14.84 2.07
CA MET A 188 0.69 -14.15 3.02
C MET A 188 1.02 -15.03 4.24
N SER A 189 2.25 -14.93 4.71
CA SER A 189 2.69 -15.45 6.01
C SER A 189 3.02 -14.28 6.92
N THR A 190 2.28 -14.18 8.03
CA THR A 190 2.41 -13.10 9.00
C THR A 190 3.01 -13.66 10.29
N VAL A 191 4.03 -13.00 10.84
CA VAL A 191 4.56 -13.29 12.17
C VAL A 191 4.29 -12.08 13.07
N LEU A 192 3.49 -12.27 14.12
CA LEU A 192 3.17 -11.24 15.10
C LEU A 192 4.03 -11.44 16.34
N MET A 193 4.90 -10.47 16.65
CA MET A 193 5.79 -10.51 17.81
C MET A 193 5.27 -9.56 18.90
N ILE A 194 5.08 -10.08 20.12
CA ILE A 194 4.56 -9.33 21.27
C ILE A 194 5.67 -9.21 22.33
N ASP A 195 6.04 -7.97 22.66
CA ASP A 195 6.97 -7.69 23.74
C ASP A 195 6.32 -8.00 25.12
N ILE A 196 7.02 -8.75 25.96
CA ILE A 196 6.63 -9.07 27.35
C ILE A 196 7.66 -8.56 28.37
N SER A 197 8.55 -7.66 27.95
CA SER A 197 9.59 -7.07 28.79
C SER A 197 9.03 -6.17 29.89
N HIS A 198 9.91 -5.77 30.81
CA HIS A 198 9.51 -5.03 32.01
C HIS A 198 8.87 -3.66 31.68
N SER A 199 9.24 -3.02 30.57
CA SER A 199 8.66 -1.75 30.11
C SER A 199 7.21 -1.88 29.63
N MET A 200 6.73 -3.10 29.35
CA MET A 200 5.35 -3.36 28.95
C MET A 200 4.38 -3.47 30.13
N ILE A 201 4.91 -3.66 31.35
CA ILE A 201 4.15 -3.94 32.57
C ILE A 201 4.33 -2.82 33.62
N LEU A 202 5.47 -2.11 33.64
CA LEU A 202 5.75 -1.04 34.60
C LEU A 202 5.48 0.37 34.03
N TYR A 203 5.27 1.31 34.96
CA TYR A 203 4.90 2.73 34.77
C TYR A 203 3.42 3.01 34.50
N GLY A 204 2.55 2.70 35.47
CA GLY A 204 1.21 3.30 35.62
C GLY A 204 0.16 2.99 34.53
N GLU A 205 0.59 2.53 33.36
CA GLU A 205 -0.23 2.21 32.20
C GLU A 205 0.03 0.76 31.77
N ASP A 206 -1.01 -0.06 31.81
CA ASP A 206 -0.97 -1.44 31.32
C ASP A 206 -0.94 -1.44 29.78
N ARG A 207 0.27 -1.49 29.19
CA ARG A 207 0.49 -1.50 27.73
C ARG A 207 0.38 -2.91 27.14
N ILE A 208 0.62 -3.94 27.95
CA ILE A 208 0.53 -5.33 27.52
C ILE A 208 -0.92 -5.74 27.22
N THR A 209 -1.90 -5.27 27.99
CA THR A 209 -3.31 -5.62 27.77
C THR A 209 -3.86 -5.07 26.45
N PRO A 210 -3.69 -3.79 26.08
CA PRO A 210 -4.01 -3.26 24.76
C PRO A 210 -3.32 -4.05 23.64
N ALA A 211 -2.02 -4.34 23.78
CA ALA A 211 -1.28 -5.10 22.78
C ALA A 211 -1.88 -6.50 22.54
N LYS A 212 -2.21 -7.23 23.62
CA LYS A 212 -2.90 -8.53 23.53
C LYS A 212 -4.26 -8.42 22.87
N LYS A 213 -5.05 -7.38 23.17
CA LYS A 213 -6.35 -7.16 22.53
C LYS A 213 -6.22 -6.90 21.03
N VAL A 214 -5.26 -6.07 20.61
CA VAL A 214 -4.98 -5.82 19.19
C VAL A 214 -4.50 -7.09 18.50
N ALA A 215 -3.61 -7.86 19.14
CA ALA A 215 -3.13 -9.14 18.64
C ALA A 215 -4.27 -10.13 18.40
N MET A 216 -5.18 -10.27 19.36
CA MET A 216 -6.37 -11.11 19.22
C MET A 216 -7.29 -10.64 18.10
N ALA A 217 -7.55 -9.33 17.99
CA ALA A 217 -8.39 -8.78 16.94
C ALA A 217 -7.76 -8.97 15.54
N LEU A 218 -6.44 -8.80 15.43
CA LEU A 218 -5.70 -9.03 14.18
C LEU A 218 -5.71 -10.50 13.79
N ALA A 219 -5.55 -11.40 14.77
CA ALA A 219 -5.60 -12.84 14.54
C ALA A 219 -6.96 -13.25 13.97
N GLU A 220 -8.06 -12.80 14.59
CA GLU A 220 -9.41 -13.06 14.10
C GLU A 220 -9.64 -12.48 12.70
N LEU A 221 -9.16 -11.25 12.44
CA LEU A 221 -9.30 -10.62 11.13
C LEU A 221 -8.59 -11.44 10.03
N ILE A 222 -7.36 -11.89 10.28
CA ILE A 222 -6.57 -12.64 9.31
C ILE A 222 -7.19 -14.01 9.05
N THR A 223 -7.49 -14.79 10.10
CA THR A 223 -7.99 -16.16 9.97
C THR A 223 -9.38 -16.22 9.34
N THR A 224 -10.24 -15.22 9.59
CA THR A 224 -11.59 -15.17 9.00
C THR A 224 -11.62 -14.59 7.59
N ARG A 225 -10.93 -13.47 7.35
CA ARG A 225 -10.98 -12.75 6.06
C ARG A 225 -10.04 -13.36 5.02
N TYR A 226 -8.93 -13.93 5.47
CA TYR A 226 -7.90 -14.50 4.62
C TYR A 226 -7.58 -15.95 5.05
N PRO A 227 -8.53 -16.89 4.89
CA PRO A 227 -8.40 -18.26 5.42
C PRO A 227 -7.27 -19.09 4.80
N LYS A 228 -6.67 -18.62 3.70
CA LYS A 228 -5.49 -19.22 3.08
C LYS A 228 -4.18 -18.69 3.65
N ASP A 229 -4.19 -17.58 4.37
CA ASP A 229 -2.99 -17.01 4.97
C ASP A 229 -2.57 -17.79 6.22
N THR A 230 -1.32 -17.59 6.60
CA THR A 230 -0.73 -18.17 7.82
C THR A 230 -0.38 -17.04 8.79
N LEU A 231 -0.63 -17.27 10.08
CA LEU A 231 -0.30 -16.36 11.16
C LEU A 231 0.39 -17.14 12.27
N ASP A 232 1.60 -16.74 12.62
CA ASP A 232 2.32 -17.22 13.79
C ASP A 232 2.45 -16.09 14.81
N VAL A 233 2.13 -16.36 16.07
CA VAL A 233 2.32 -15.40 17.15
C VAL A 233 3.52 -15.83 17.98
N LEU A 234 4.40 -14.88 18.31
CA LEU A 234 5.58 -15.08 19.15
C LEU A 234 5.54 -14.05 20.28
N VAL A 235 5.99 -14.44 21.47
CA VAL A 235 6.35 -13.47 22.51
C VAL A 235 7.84 -13.40 22.69
N PHE A 236 8.34 -12.23 23.08
CA PHE A 236 9.76 -12.03 23.33
C PHE A 236 10.01 -11.17 24.58
N GLY A 237 11.06 -11.52 25.31
CA GLY A 237 11.64 -10.76 26.41
C GLY A 237 13.15 -11.00 26.40
N ASN A 238 13.67 -11.68 27.43
CA ASN A 238 15.05 -12.19 27.39
C ASN A 238 15.20 -13.39 26.42
N ASP A 239 14.13 -14.15 26.22
CA ASP A 239 14.02 -15.26 25.28
C ASP A 239 12.79 -15.04 24.39
N ALA A 240 12.70 -15.78 23.28
CA ALA A 240 11.55 -15.73 22.38
C ALA A 240 10.96 -17.14 22.14
N TRP A 241 9.63 -17.23 22.14
CA TRP A 241 8.93 -18.51 21.89
C TRP A 241 7.56 -18.29 21.24
N PRO A 242 7.06 -19.26 20.46
CA PRO A 242 5.74 -19.20 19.84
C PRO A 242 4.62 -19.31 20.87
N ILE A 243 3.56 -18.55 20.63
CA ILE A 243 2.25 -18.70 21.28
C ILE A 243 1.32 -19.37 20.28
N ALA A 244 0.85 -20.57 20.64
CA ALA A 244 -0.12 -21.34 19.88
C ALA A 244 -1.56 -20.87 20.16
#